data_AF-A0A842ST15-F1
#
_entry.id   AF-A0A842ST15-F1
#
_cell.length_a   1.000
_cell.length_b   1.000
_cell.length_c   1.000
_cell.angle_alpha   90.00
_cell.angle_beta   90.00
_cell.angle_gamma   90.00
#
_symmetry.space_group_name_H-M   'P 1'
#
loop_
_entity.id
_entity.type
_entity.pdbx_description
1 polymer ?
#
loop_
_entity_poly.entity_id
_entity_poly.type
_entity_poly.pdbx_seq_one_letter_code
_entity_poly.pdbx_strand_id
1 'polypeptide(L)'
;MLRNTFIHLPGIGAQQERSLQAAGITDWHAFLQRKRIKGFSKERLAFCKQLLRASHDALVAEDAVFFASLLPSAEHWRSFEAFKDHAAYLDIEISRYQEVTVVTITDGVQTKTLVRGVNLRKEELERALRGVKLIVTYNGAAFDIPRLQRAFGWRWKGLHVDLKTIARRLGYAGGLKEIEKQFGLTRDYEEKLHIQLKGGDPSLLYRMWRGSGDEHYLQLLLAYNEADAYHLFLLSQKLLRAKALVS
;
A
#
# COMPACT_ATOMS: atom_id res chain seq x y z
N MET A 1 -9.98 -2.56 -13.72
CA MET A 1 -10.13 -2.43 -12.24
C MET A 1 -10.36 -0.96 -11.88
N LEU A 2 -10.99 -0.68 -10.73
CA LEU A 2 -11.95 0.43 -10.52
C LEU A 2 -13.18 0.37 -11.43
N ARG A 3 -13.04 0.60 -12.73
CA ARG A 3 -14.18 0.61 -13.69
C ARG A 3 -14.98 -0.70 -13.76
N ASN A 4 -14.39 -1.80 -13.29
CA ASN A 4 -14.96 -3.15 -13.32
C ASN A 4 -15.42 -3.65 -11.93
N THR A 5 -15.39 -2.79 -10.91
CA THR A 5 -15.85 -3.15 -9.56
C THR A 5 -17.00 -2.26 -9.12
N PHE A 6 -17.90 -2.85 -8.34
CA PHE A 6 -19.07 -2.18 -7.77
C PHE A 6 -19.04 -2.15 -6.24
N ILE A 7 -17.96 -2.66 -5.62
CA ILE A 7 -17.84 -2.78 -4.16
C ILE A 7 -17.93 -1.43 -3.44
N HIS A 8 -17.52 -0.34 -4.09
CA HIS A 8 -17.62 1.01 -3.54
C HIS A 8 -19.07 1.55 -3.52
N LEU A 9 -20.02 0.84 -4.12
CA LEU A 9 -21.44 1.21 -4.11
C LEU A 9 -22.14 0.65 -2.86
N PRO A 10 -23.07 1.40 -2.24
CA PRO A 10 -23.75 0.96 -1.03
C PRO A 10 -24.47 -0.38 -1.16
N GLY A 11 -24.19 -1.24 -0.19
CA GLY A 11 -24.80 -2.57 -0.07
C GLY A 11 -24.32 -3.58 -1.11
N ILE A 12 -23.29 -3.29 -1.91
CA ILE A 12 -22.70 -4.24 -2.86
C ILE A 12 -21.42 -4.84 -2.28
N GLY A 13 -21.50 -6.10 -1.85
CA GLY A 13 -20.33 -6.91 -1.48
C GLY A 13 -19.87 -7.83 -2.61
N ALA A 14 -18.81 -8.61 -2.36
CA ALA A 14 -18.21 -9.51 -3.35
C ALA A 14 -19.19 -10.53 -3.97
N GLN A 15 -20.21 -10.98 -3.21
CA GLN A 15 -21.23 -11.88 -3.76
C GLN A 15 -22.16 -11.16 -4.75
N GLN A 16 -22.62 -9.96 -4.41
CA GLN A 16 -23.47 -9.16 -5.30
C GLN A 16 -22.71 -8.71 -6.55
N GLU A 17 -21.44 -8.31 -6.41
CA GLU A 17 -20.56 -8.01 -7.55
C GLU A 17 -20.48 -9.19 -8.52
N ARG A 18 -20.22 -10.41 -8.01
CA ARG A 18 -20.21 -11.63 -8.83
C ARG A 18 -21.55 -11.90 -9.51
N SER A 19 -22.68 -11.66 -8.82
CA SER A 19 -24.02 -11.78 -9.43
C SER A 19 -24.25 -10.75 -10.55
N LEU A 20 -23.76 -9.52 -10.40
CA LEU A 20 -23.82 -8.51 -11.46
C LEU A 20 -22.99 -8.92 -12.68
N GLN A 21 -21.77 -9.38 -12.45
CA GLN A 21 -20.88 -9.87 -13.51
C GLN A 21 -21.48 -11.06 -14.26
N ALA A 22 -22.04 -12.04 -13.55
CA ALA A 22 -22.74 -13.17 -14.15
C ALA A 22 -23.99 -12.76 -14.96
N ALA A 23 -24.59 -11.62 -14.65
CA ALA A 23 -25.67 -11.01 -15.42
C ALA A 23 -25.18 -10.12 -16.59
N GLY A 24 -23.89 -10.19 -16.94
CA GLY A 24 -23.27 -9.41 -18.01
C GLY A 24 -23.09 -7.92 -17.67
N ILE A 25 -23.09 -7.56 -16.37
CA ILE A 25 -22.80 -6.21 -15.89
C ILE A 25 -21.38 -6.23 -15.34
N THR A 26 -20.40 -6.11 -16.24
CA THR A 26 -18.98 -6.30 -15.94
C THR A 26 -18.22 -5.01 -15.69
N ASP A 27 -18.83 -3.86 -15.99
CA ASP A 27 -18.25 -2.54 -15.77
C ASP A 27 -19.32 -1.46 -15.50
N TRP A 28 -18.85 -0.26 -15.15
CA TRP A 28 -19.70 0.89 -14.86
C TRP A 28 -20.58 1.28 -16.04
N HIS A 29 -20.10 1.16 -17.28
CA HIS A 29 -20.85 1.51 -18.47
C HIS A 29 -22.04 0.57 -18.67
N ALA A 30 -21.81 -0.74 -18.60
CA ALA A 30 -22.84 -1.77 -18.65
C ALA A 30 -23.88 -1.54 -17.54
N PHE A 31 -23.46 -1.19 -16.32
CA PHE A 31 -24.38 -0.89 -15.22
C PHE A 31 -25.26 0.34 -15.52
N LEU A 32 -24.65 1.42 -16.01
CA LEU A 32 -25.35 2.67 -16.34
C LEU A 32 -26.43 2.48 -17.41
N GLN A 33 -26.23 1.57 -18.37
CA GLN A 33 -27.19 1.27 -19.43
C GLN A 33 -28.42 0.46 -18.97
N ARG A 34 -28.36 -0.27 -17.85
CA ARG A 34 -29.47 -1.14 -17.41
C ARG A 34 -30.66 -0.32 -16.90
N LYS A 35 -31.85 -0.54 -17.45
CA LYS A 35 -33.10 0.06 -16.94
C LYS A 35 -33.57 -0.58 -15.64
N ARG A 36 -33.27 -1.87 -15.44
CA ARG A 36 -33.60 -2.65 -14.24
C ARG A 36 -32.46 -3.62 -13.95
N ILE A 37 -32.19 -3.85 -12.66
CA ILE A 37 -31.24 -4.86 -12.19
C ILE A 37 -31.97 -5.67 -11.10
N LYS A 38 -31.88 -7.00 -11.17
CA LYS A 38 -32.51 -7.89 -10.18
C LYS A 38 -31.98 -7.57 -8.77
N GLY A 39 -32.88 -7.39 -7.80
CA GLY A 39 -32.52 -7.05 -6.42
C GLY A 39 -32.25 -5.56 -6.16
N PHE A 40 -32.51 -4.68 -7.13
CA PHE A 40 -32.43 -3.23 -6.96
C PHE A 40 -33.81 -2.60 -7.06
N SER A 41 -34.17 -1.76 -6.07
CA SER A 41 -35.30 -0.84 -6.23
C SER A 41 -34.95 0.25 -7.25
N LYS A 42 -35.95 1.02 -7.72
CA LYS A 42 -35.73 2.12 -8.66
C LYS A 42 -34.83 3.19 -8.04
N GLU A 43 -35.04 3.48 -6.76
CA GLU A 43 -34.33 4.49 -5.98
C GLU A 43 -32.87 4.05 -5.76
N ARG A 44 -32.65 2.79 -5.33
CA ARG A 44 -31.30 2.23 -5.16
C ARG A 44 -30.53 2.24 -6.48
N LEU A 45 -31.17 1.86 -7.59
CA LEU A 45 -30.55 1.86 -8.90
C LEU A 45 -30.17 3.29 -9.33
N ALA A 46 -31.08 4.26 -9.18
CA ALA A 46 -30.81 5.66 -9.51
C ALA A 46 -29.65 6.22 -8.70
N PHE A 47 -29.64 5.96 -7.38
CA PHE A 47 -28.54 6.36 -6.50
C PHE A 47 -27.20 5.74 -6.93
N CYS A 48 -27.16 4.43 -7.19
CA CYS A 48 -25.94 3.76 -7.65
C CYS A 48 -25.43 4.34 -8.98
N LYS A 49 -26.33 4.67 -9.91
CA LYS A 49 -25.94 5.30 -11.18
C LYS A 49 -25.37 6.71 -10.98
N GLN A 50 -25.93 7.49 -10.08
CA GLN A 50 -25.38 8.81 -9.73
C GLN A 50 -23.98 8.66 -9.12
N LEU A 51 -23.81 7.72 -8.18
CA LEU A 51 -22.51 7.47 -7.57
C LEU A 51 -21.49 6.97 -8.61
N LEU A 52 -21.87 6.11 -9.56
CA LEU A 52 -20.98 5.68 -10.63
C LEU A 52 -20.54 6.82 -11.56
N ARG A 53 -21.41 7.82 -11.81
CA ARG A 53 -21.02 9.03 -12.54
C ARG A 53 -20.01 9.85 -11.73
N ALA A 54 -20.26 10.04 -10.43
CA ALA A 54 -19.30 10.69 -9.55
C ALA A 54 -17.97 9.91 -9.48
N SER A 55 -18.00 8.57 -9.45
CA SER A 55 -16.81 7.72 -9.51
C SER A 55 -16.05 7.87 -10.83
N HIS A 56 -16.75 8.09 -11.94
CA HIS A 56 -16.12 8.40 -13.22
C HIS A 56 -15.39 9.75 -13.15
N ASP A 57 -16.06 10.79 -12.66
CA ASP A 57 -15.48 12.13 -12.55
C ASP A 57 -14.30 12.16 -11.58
N ALA A 58 -14.41 11.46 -10.44
CA ALA A 58 -13.33 11.28 -9.48
C ALA A 58 -12.14 10.52 -10.07
N LEU A 59 -12.38 9.51 -10.92
CA LEU A 59 -11.29 8.80 -11.60
C LEU A 59 -10.56 9.70 -12.60
N VAL A 60 -11.29 10.54 -13.35
CA VAL A 60 -10.70 11.50 -14.29
C VAL A 60 -9.91 12.58 -13.55
N ALA A 61 -10.41 13.05 -12.41
CA ALA A 61 -9.73 13.99 -11.55
C ALA A 61 -8.61 13.35 -10.69
N GLU A 62 -8.43 12.03 -10.81
CA GLU A 62 -7.50 11.23 -10.00
C GLU A 62 -7.65 11.48 -8.49
N ASP A 63 -8.90 11.57 -8.02
CA ASP A 63 -9.24 11.78 -6.62
C ASP A 63 -9.20 10.45 -5.86
N ALA A 64 -8.02 10.13 -5.33
CA ALA A 64 -7.83 8.94 -4.51
C ALA A 64 -8.58 8.98 -3.17
N VAL A 65 -8.85 10.17 -2.62
CA VAL A 65 -9.55 10.33 -1.34
C VAL A 65 -11.02 9.91 -1.49
N PHE A 66 -11.64 10.25 -2.62
CA PHE A 66 -12.97 9.77 -2.97
C PHE A 66 -13.04 8.23 -2.89
N PHE A 67 -12.12 7.53 -3.56
CA PHE A 67 -12.10 6.07 -3.53
C PHE A 67 -11.74 5.49 -2.17
N ALA A 68 -10.79 6.09 -1.45
CA ALA A 68 -10.42 5.65 -0.11
C ALA A 68 -11.58 5.77 0.90
N SER A 69 -12.49 6.73 0.69
CA SER A 69 -13.67 6.92 1.54
C SER A 69 -14.81 5.93 1.27
N LEU A 70 -14.84 5.32 0.06
CA LEU A 70 -15.94 4.46 -0.39
C LEU A 70 -15.56 2.98 -0.49
N LEU A 71 -14.31 2.67 -0.85
CA LEU A 71 -13.83 1.30 -0.87
C LEU A 71 -13.51 0.84 0.55
N PRO A 72 -13.91 -0.39 0.93
CA PRO A 72 -13.35 -1.03 2.11
C PRO A 72 -11.82 -1.10 1.97
N SER A 73 -11.08 -0.89 3.06
CA SER A 73 -9.60 -0.88 3.03
C SER A 73 -9.00 -2.13 2.40
N ALA A 74 -9.64 -3.29 2.63
CA ALA A 74 -9.20 -4.56 2.07
C ALA A 74 -9.40 -4.69 0.55
N GLU A 75 -10.09 -3.75 -0.09
CA GLU A 75 -10.38 -3.68 -1.53
C GLU A 75 -9.68 -2.50 -2.21
N HIS A 76 -8.88 -1.70 -1.47
CA HIS A 76 -8.06 -0.62 -2.03
C HIS A 76 -7.11 -1.09 -3.13
N TRP A 77 -6.68 -2.36 -3.10
CA TRP A 77 -5.81 -2.94 -4.14
C TRP A 77 -6.40 -2.84 -5.55
N ARG A 78 -7.73 -2.76 -5.68
CA ARG A 78 -8.43 -2.56 -6.96
C ARG A 78 -8.15 -1.21 -7.61
N SER A 79 -7.62 -0.26 -6.83
CA SER A 79 -7.23 1.06 -7.29
C SER A 79 -5.79 1.13 -7.80
N PHE A 80 -4.98 0.09 -7.59
CA PHE A 80 -3.55 0.11 -7.88
C PHE A 80 -3.24 0.55 -9.31
N GLU A 81 -3.85 -0.07 -10.32
CA GLU A 81 -3.59 0.29 -11.72
C GLU A 81 -3.94 1.75 -12.06
N ALA A 82 -4.89 2.36 -11.36
CA ALA A 82 -5.30 3.74 -11.60
C ALA A 82 -4.38 4.77 -10.91
N PHE A 83 -3.66 4.37 -9.86
CA PHE A 83 -2.88 5.27 -9.02
C PHE A 83 -1.41 4.86 -8.85
N LYS A 84 -0.94 3.83 -9.57
CA LYS A 84 0.42 3.30 -9.45
C LYS A 84 1.51 4.33 -9.77
N ASP A 85 1.24 5.27 -10.67
CA ASP A 85 2.17 6.34 -11.04
C ASP A 85 2.28 7.43 -9.94
N HIS A 86 1.39 7.37 -8.95
CA HIS A 86 1.39 8.20 -7.74
C HIS A 86 1.52 7.35 -6.47
N ALA A 87 2.01 6.12 -6.60
CA ALA A 87 2.19 5.22 -5.47
C ALA A 87 3.50 5.50 -4.75
N ALA A 88 3.47 5.41 -3.43
CA ALA A 88 4.66 5.41 -2.59
C ALA A 88 4.73 4.10 -1.81
N TYR A 89 5.91 3.48 -1.83
CA TYR A 89 6.25 2.29 -1.08
C TYR A 89 6.95 2.73 0.19
N LEU A 90 6.34 2.43 1.33
CA LEU A 90 6.74 2.95 2.63
C LEU A 90 7.10 1.79 3.55
N ASP A 91 8.26 1.90 4.17
CA ASP A 91 8.73 1.00 5.23
C ASP A 91 9.38 1.81 6.36
N ILE A 92 9.27 1.34 7.61
CA ILE A 92 9.83 2.02 8.77
C ILE A 92 10.69 1.08 9.62
N GLU A 93 11.70 1.68 10.26
CA GLU A 93 12.44 1.04 11.34
C GLU A 93 12.09 1.65 12.69
N ILE A 94 12.29 0.85 13.73
CA ILE A 94 11.96 1.21 15.10
C ILE A 94 13.12 0.95 16.06
N SER A 95 13.19 1.75 17.12
CA SER A 95 14.08 1.49 18.24
C SER A 95 13.49 0.39 19.13
N ARG A 96 14.34 -0.15 20.02
CA ARG A 96 13.91 -1.06 21.09
C ARG A 96 12.88 -0.43 22.04
N TYR A 97 12.79 0.90 22.06
CA TYR A 97 11.81 1.68 22.82
C TYR A 97 10.56 2.05 22.01
N GLN A 98 10.34 1.38 20.87
CA GLN A 98 9.17 1.54 19.99
C GLN A 98 9.07 2.90 19.28
N GLU A 99 10.15 3.67 19.25
CA GLU A 99 10.20 4.94 18.52
C GLU A 99 10.52 4.70 17.04
N VAL A 100 9.88 5.44 16.13
CA VAL A 100 10.19 5.37 14.68
C VAL A 100 11.58 5.97 14.42
N THR A 101 12.55 5.17 14.03
CA THR A 101 13.96 5.59 13.84
C THR A 101 14.28 5.95 12.40
N VAL A 102 13.75 5.20 11.44
CA VAL A 102 13.93 5.43 10.01
C VAL A 102 12.59 5.31 9.31
N VAL A 103 12.36 6.13 8.29
CA VAL A 103 11.24 6.01 7.36
C VAL A 103 11.82 6.09 5.95
N THR A 104 11.66 5.04 5.16
CA THR A 104 11.97 5.08 3.72
C THR A 104 10.70 5.15 2.91
N ILE A 105 10.71 6.03 1.91
CA ILE A 105 9.65 6.23 0.94
C ILE A 105 10.29 6.16 -0.44
N THR A 106 9.79 5.29 -1.31
CA THR A 106 10.23 5.22 -2.70
C THR A 106 9.02 5.18 -3.64
N ASP A 107 9.16 5.70 -4.86
CA ASP A 107 8.20 5.51 -5.95
C ASP A 107 8.63 4.37 -6.91
N GLY A 108 9.75 3.69 -6.61
CA GLY A 108 10.40 2.69 -7.46
C GLY A 108 11.53 3.25 -8.33
N VAL A 109 11.69 4.58 -8.39
CA VAL A 109 12.76 5.28 -9.12
C VAL A 109 13.57 6.16 -8.16
N GLN A 110 12.88 7.02 -7.41
CA GLN A 110 13.46 7.92 -6.41
C GLN A 110 13.16 7.40 -5.01
N THR A 111 14.16 7.46 -4.14
CA THR A 111 14.05 7.03 -2.75
C THR A 111 14.42 8.18 -1.81
N LYS A 112 13.58 8.38 -0.79
CA LYS A 112 13.79 9.34 0.27
C LYS A 112 13.79 8.62 1.61
N THR A 113 14.89 8.75 2.33
CA THR A 113 15.06 8.17 3.66
C THR A 113 15.15 9.27 4.72
N LEU A 114 14.35 9.14 5.78
CA LEU A 114 14.24 10.06 6.90
C LEU A 114 14.70 9.38 8.19
N VAL A 115 15.64 9.99 8.90
CA VAL A 115 16.30 9.42 10.09
C VAL A 115 16.06 10.29 11.33
N ARG A 116 15.67 9.65 12.43
CA ARG A 116 15.43 10.28 13.75
C ARG A 116 16.67 11.03 14.23
N GLY A 117 16.47 12.29 14.59
CA GLY A 117 17.54 13.18 15.06
C GLY A 117 18.42 13.76 13.94
N VAL A 118 18.12 13.45 12.68
CA VAL A 118 18.80 14.04 11.51
C VAL A 118 17.81 14.87 10.69
N ASN A 119 16.81 14.21 10.09
CA ASN A 119 15.83 14.84 9.21
C ASN A 119 14.42 14.24 9.33
N LEU A 120 14.17 13.28 10.23
CA LEU A 120 12.82 12.75 10.44
C LEU A 120 12.00 13.70 11.32
N ARG A 121 11.20 14.52 10.66
CA ARG A 121 10.21 15.44 11.25
C ARG A 121 8.88 15.29 10.51
N LYS A 122 7.80 15.73 11.14
CA LYS A 122 6.45 15.67 10.55
C LYS A 122 6.41 16.37 9.18
N GLU A 123 7.02 17.54 9.07
CA GLU A 123 7.00 18.37 7.86
C GLU A 123 7.81 17.72 6.72
N GLU A 124 8.85 16.96 7.06
CA GLU A 124 9.66 16.20 6.09
C GLU A 124 8.90 14.98 5.59
N LEU A 125 8.20 14.27 6.48
CA LEU A 125 7.31 13.16 6.13
C LEU A 125 6.17 13.64 5.22
N GLU A 126 5.50 14.73 5.58
CA GLU A 126 4.42 15.30 4.77
C GLU A 126 4.93 15.81 3.40
N ARG A 127 6.16 16.33 3.34
CA ARG A 127 6.78 16.75 2.09
C ARG A 127 7.13 15.55 1.20
N ALA A 128 7.69 14.50 1.78
CA ALA A 128 8.03 13.27 1.06
C ALA A 128 6.79 12.54 0.50
N LEU A 129 5.63 12.70 1.15
CA LEU A 129 4.36 12.10 0.71
C LEU A 129 3.47 13.07 -0.08
N ARG A 130 3.97 14.25 -0.46
CA ARG A 130 3.20 15.23 -1.23
C ARG A 130 2.91 14.69 -2.62
N GLY A 131 1.64 14.72 -3.02
CA GLY A 131 1.20 14.22 -4.33
C GLY A 131 1.04 12.71 -4.41
N VAL A 132 1.43 11.97 -3.36
CA VAL A 132 1.15 10.54 -3.25
C VAL A 132 -0.35 10.33 -3.10
N LYS A 133 -0.88 9.39 -3.89
CA LYS A 133 -2.31 9.03 -3.91
C LYS A 133 -2.58 7.66 -3.29
N LEU A 134 -1.56 6.80 -3.31
CA LEU A 134 -1.62 5.43 -2.86
C LEU A 134 -0.36 5.09 -2.07
N ILE A 135 -0.49 4.64 -0.82
CA ILE A 135 0.62 4.06 -0.06
C ILE A 135 0.57 2.54 -0.17
N VAL A 136 1.71 1.92 -0.38
CA VAL A 136 1.89 0.46 -0.36
C VAL A 136 2.86 0.10 0.75
N THR A 137 2.48 -0.85 1.61
CA THR A 137 3.31 -1.35 2.71
C THR A 137 3.23 -2.87 2.81
N TYR A 138 4.06 -3.48 3.66
CA TYR A 138 3.89 -4.87 4.09
C TYR A 138 3.57 -4.91 5.59
N ASN A 139 2.37 -5.36 5.96
CA ASN A 139 1.86 -5.34 7.35
C ASN A 139 1.67 -3.92 7.93
N GLY A 140 1.75 -2.87 7.12
CA GLY A 140 1.72 -1.51 7.65
C GLY A 140 0.36 -0.97 8.06
N ALA A 141 -0.74 -1.65 7.73
CA ALA A 141 -2.04 -1.31 8.30
C ALA A 141 -2.05 -1.56 9.82
N ALA A 142 -1.35 -2.61 10.25
CA ALA A 142 -1.24 -3.00 11.65
C ALA A 142 -0.02 -2.40 12.37
N PHE A 143 0.96 -1.86 11.63
CA PHE A 143 2.25 -1.49 12.18
C PHE A 143 2.69 -0.06 11.78
N ASP A 144 3.07 0.16 10.53
CA ASP A 144 3.68 1.40 10.03
C ASP A 144 2.77 2.61 10.21
N ILE A 145 1.55 2.56 9.67
CA ILE A 145 0.63 3.69 9.66
C ILE A 145 0.25 4.10 11.10
N PRO A 146 -0.14 3.17 12.00
CA PRO A 146 -0.39 3.53 13.41
C PRO A 146 0.84 4.13 14.12
N ARG A 147 2.06 3.66 13.83
CA ARG A 147 3.28 4.18 14.44
C ARG A 147 3.60 5.60 13.98
N LEU A 148 3.49 5.85 12.68
CA LEU A 148 3.67 7.20 12.12
C LEU A 148 2.62 8.17 12.66
N GLN A 149 1.36 7.72 12.77
CA GLN A 149 0.29 8.52 13.36
C GLN A 149 0.57 8.86 14.82
N ARG A 150 1.01 7.89 15.63
CA ARG A 150 1.34 8.12 17.04
C ARG A 150 2.56 9.03 17.21
N ALA A 151 3.60 8.82 16.41
CA ALA A 151 4.87 9.53 16.55
C ALA A 151 4.81 10.98 16.06
N PHE A 152 4.03 11.25 15.00
CA PHE A 152 4.06 12.55 14.32
C PHE A 152 2.69 13.25 14.22
N GLY A 153 1.61 12.62 14.69
CA GLY A 153 0.25 13.12 14.48
C GLY A 153 -0.15 13.18 13.00
N TRP A 154 0.59 12.49 12.13
CA TRP A 154 0.33 12.40 10.70
C TRP A 154 -0.89 11.50 10.45
N ARG A 155 -1.74 11.86 9.48
CA ARG A 155 -2.95 11.10 9.15
C ARG A 155 -3.04 10.90 7.65
N TRP A 156 -3.03 9.64 7.24
CA TRP A 156 -3.25 9.26 5.85
C TRP A 156 -4.74 9.27 5.50
N LYS A 157 -5.10 9.92 4.39
CA LYS A 157 -6.48 9.98 3.87
C LYS A 157 -6.65 9.33 2.50
N GLY A 158 -5.55 9.01 1.82
CA GLY A 158 -5.57 8.40 0.50
C GLY A 158 -5.75 6.89 0.56
N LEU A 159 -5.49 6.24 -0.57
CA LEU A 159 -5.58 4.78 -0.68
C LEU A 159 -4.39 4.13 0.01
N HIS A 160 -4.61 2.96 0.61
CA HIS A 160 -3.56 2.18 1.27
C HIS A 160 -3.71 0.71 0.92
N VAL A 161 -2.64 0.10 0.41
CA VAL A 161 -2.55 -1.31 0.05
C VAL A 161 -1.53 -2.00 0.94
N ASP A 162 -2.00 -2.93 1.76
CA ASP A 162 -1.15 -3.78 2.59
C ASP A 162 -0.91 -5.13 1.89
N LEU A 163 0.32 -5.32 1.41
CA LEU A 163 0.72 -6.50 0.65
C LEU A 163 0.62 -7.79 1.46
N LYS A 164 0.77 -7.75 2.79
CA LYS A 164 0.63 -8.97 3.62
C LYS A 164 -0.80 -9.51 3.57
N THR A 165 -1.79 -8.62 3.56
CA THR A 165 -3.20 -9.01 3.43
C THR A 165 -3.48 -9.60 2.05
N ILE A 166 -2.89 -9.04 0.99
CA ILE A 166 -3.02 -9.55 -0.37
C ILE A 166 -2.35 -10.92 -0.52
N ALA A 167 -1.11 -11.06 -0.05
CA ALA A 167 -0.36 -12.31 -0.06
C ALA A 167 -1.14 -13.44 0.64
N ARG A 168 -1.69 -13.17 1.84
CA ARG A 168 -2.55 -14.12 2.56
C ARG A 168 -3.78 -14.56 1.77
N ARG A 169 -4.45 -13.63 1.08
CA ARG A 169 -5.62 -13.95 0.24
C ARG A 169 -5.28 -14.80 -0.97
N LEU A 170 -4.02 -14.77 -1.40
CA LEU A 170 -3.47 -15.61 -2.47
C LEU A 170 -2.88 -16.94 -1.96
N GLY A 171 -2.96 -17.20 -0.65
CA GLY A 171 -2.45 -18.44 -0.05
C GLY A 171 -0.99 -18.38 0.41
N TYR A 172 -0.33 -17.22 0.33
CA TYR A 172 1.04 -17.05 0.80
C TYR A 172 1.09 -16.58 2.26
N ALA A 173 2.10 -17.04 3.00
CA ALA A 173 2.33 -16.66 4.39
C ALA A 173 3.83 -16.42 4.67
N GLY A 174 4.13 -15.54 5.62
CA GLY A 174 5.49 -15.18 6.02
C GLY A 174 5.67 -13.69 6.32
N GLY A 175 6.88 -13.31 6.72
CA GLY A 175 7.33 -11.93 6.66
C GLY A 175 7.68 -11.53 5.22
N LEU A 176 8.12 -10.28 5.04
CA LEU A 176 8.43 -9.74 3.70
C LEU A 176 9.48 -10.60 2.98
N LYS A 177 10.59 -10.92 3.65
CA LYS A 177 11.68 -11.74 3.11
C LYS A 177 11.24 -13.15 2.69
N GLU A 178 10.37 -13.80 3.48
CA GLU A 178 9.85 -15.11 3.12
C GLU A 178 8.95 -15.06 1.88
N ILE A 179 8.14 -14.01 1.74
CA ILE A 179 7.29 -13.83 0.56
C ILE A 179 8.14 -13.53 -0.67
N GLU A 180 9.13 -12.65 -0.58
CA GLU A 180 10.04 -12.35 -1.69
C GLU A 180 10.68 -13.60 -2.28
N LYS A 181 11.20 -14.49 -1.42
CA LYS A 181 11.77 -15.78 -1.84
C LYS A 181 10.76 -16.65 -2.59
N GLN A 182 9.52 -16.71 -2.10
CA GLN A 182 8.44 -17.44 -2.77
C GLN A 182 8.09 -16.87 -4.16
N PHE A 183 8.41 -15.59 -4.41
CA PHE A 183 8.23 -14.90 -5.70
C PHE A 183 9.51 -14.81 -6.55
N GLY A 184 10.58 -15.51 -6.15
CA GLY A 184 11.87 -15.54 -6.83
C GLY A 184 12.59 -14.20 -6.83
N LEU A 185 12.34 -13.34 -5.83
CA LEU A 185 13.04 -12.08 -5.65
C LEU A 185 14.28 -12.31 -4.78
N THR A 186 15.44 -11.97 -5.33
CA THR A 186 16.73 -12.01 -4.63
C THR A 186 17.15 -10.61 -4.22
N ARG A 187 17.88 -10.51 -3.10
CA ARG A 187 18.44 -9.26 -2.57
C ARG A 187 19.93 -9.23 -2.84
N ASP A 188 20.34 -8.53 -3.90
CA ASP A 188 21.77 -8.46 -4.30
C ASP A 188 22.69 -7.90 -3.20
N TYR A 189 22.14 -7.14 -2.25
CA TYR A 189 22.91 -6.53 -1.16
C TYR A 189 23.20 -7.50 0.00
N GLU A 190 22.41 -8.58 0.18
CA GLU A 190 22.65 -9.56 1.25
C GLU A 190 23.96 -10.33 1.00
N GLU A 191 24.31 -10.57 -0.26
CA GLU A 191 25.61 -11.15 -0.65
C GLU A 191 26.74 -10.11 -0.58
N LYS A 192 26.51 -8.88 -1.04
CA LYS A 192 27.55 -7.83 -1.13
C LYS A 192 27.96 -7.25 0.23
N LEU A 193 27.03 -7.12 1.17
CA LEU A 193 27.35 -6.51 2.46
C LEU A 193 28.01 -7.50 3.44
N HIS A 194 28.17 -8.79 3.08
CA HIS A 194 28.56 -9.86 4.03
C HIS A 194 27.79 -9.78 5.36
N ILE A 195 26.61 -9.18 5.34
CA ILE A 195 25.72 -9.16 6.48
C ILE A 195 25.04 -10.53 6.46
N GLN A 196 25.81 -11.56 6.81
CA GLN A 196 25.22 -12.60 7.63
C GLN A 196 24.77 -11.85 8.88
N LEU A 197 23.48 -11.51 8.96
CA LEU A 197 22.84 -11.14 10.22
C LEU A 197 22.86 -12.39 11.11
N LYS A 198 24.05 -12.88 11.50
CA LYS A 198 24.23 -13.66 12.71
C LYS A 198 24.09 -12.68 13.88
N GLY A 199 22.86 -12.15 14.06
CA GLY A 199 22.44 -11.36 15.22
C GLY A 199 21.85 -9.95 15.02
N GLY A 200 21.73 -9.36 13.83
CA GLY A 200 21.49 -7.90 13.72
C GLY A 200 20.05 -7.44 13.41
N ASP A 201 19.22 -7.33 14.44
CA ASP A 201 17.99 -6.53 14.44
C ASP A 201 18.30 -5.09 13.94
N PRO A 202 17.55 -4.48 12.99
CA PRO A 202 17.72 -3.07 12.60
C PRO A 202 17.77 -2.11 13.80
N SER A 203 17.09 -2.46 14.90
CA SER A 203 17.15 -1.72 16.17
C SER A 203 18.54 -1.75 16.82
N LEU A 204 19.33 -2.81 16.61
CA LEU A 204 20.73 -2.94 17.02
C LEU A 204 21.61 -1.97 16.24
N LEU A 205 21.47 -1.92 14.91
CA LEU A 205 22.25 -1.00 14.06
C LEU A 205 22.02 0.45 14.47
N TYR A 206 20.75 0.83 14.67
CA TYR A 206 20.41 2.15 15.20
C TYR A 206 21.08 2.42 16.55
N ARG A 207 21.04 1.44 17.48
CA ARG A 207 21.69 1.58 18.79
C ARG A 207 23.20 1.76 18.68
N MET A 208 23.86 0.97 17.84
CA MET A 208 25.32 1.05 17.66
C MET A 208 25.69 2.43 17.12
N TRP A 209 25.02 2.89 16.05
CA TRP A 209 25.22 4.24 15.51
C TRP A 209 25.02 5.33 16.57
N ARG A 210 23.93 5.28 17.34
CA ARG A 210 23.66 6.28 18.39
C ARG A 210 24.67 6.24 19.54
N GLY A 211 25.25 5.08 19.83
CA GLY A 211 26.22 4.91 20.90
C GLY A 211 27.65 5.27 20.52
N SER A 212 28.06 4.99 19.27
CA SER A 212 29.44 5.22 18.80
C SER A 212 29.60 6.48 17.94
N GLY A 213 28.53 6.96 17.31
CA GLY A 213 28.61 7.98 16.25
C GLY A 213 29.17 7.45 14.92
N ASP A 214 29.46 6.15 14.82
CA ASP A 214 30.06 5.54 13.64
C ASP A 214 29.05 5.41 12.50
N GLU A 215 29.29 6.15 11.41
CA GLU A 215 28.42 6.20 10.24
C GLU A 215 28.26 4.86 9.54
N HIS A 216 29.19 3.91 9.73
CA HIS A 216 29.08 2.57 9.16
C HIS A 216 27.76 1.89 9.55
N TYR A 217 27.38 1.94 10.83
CA TYR A 217 26.12 1.33 11.30
C TYR A 217 24.89 2.03 10.73
N LEU A 218 24.95 3.35 10.53
CA LEU A 218 23.88 4.09 9.89
C LEU A 218 23.74 3.65 8.43
N GLN A 219 24.84 3.58 7.67
CA GLN A 219 24.82 3.15 6.26
C GLN A 219 24.22 1.75 6.10
N LEU A 220 24.55 0.80 6.98
CA LEU A 220 23.95 -0.54 6.97
C LEU A 220 22.44 -0.51 7.26
N LEU A 221 22.01 0.30 8.24
CA LEU A 221 20.60 0.46 8.58
C LEU A 221 19.79 1.06 7.42
N LEU A 222 20.33 2.10 6.78
CA LEU A 222 19.68 2.75 5.63
C LEU A 222 19.61 1.79 4.43
N ALA A 223 20.71 1.10 4.11
CA ALA A 223 20.71 0.11 3.02
C ALA A 223 19.70 -1.01 3.26
N TYR A 224 19.52 -1.46 4.51
CA TYR A 224 18.51 -2.45 4.87
C TYR A 224 17.09 -1.94 4.62
N ASN A 225 16.74 -0.77 5.17
CA ASN A 225 15.38 -0.22 5.10
C ASN A 225 15.02 0.25 3.67
N GLU A 226 16.00 0.75 2.92
CA GLU A 226 15.83 1.10 1.51
C GLU A 226 15.57 -0.12 0.63
N ALA A 227 16.24 -1.23 0.92
CA ALA A 227 15.98 -2.48 0.23
C ALA A 227 14.58 -3.03 0.54
N ASP A 228 14.13 -2.98 1.81
CA ASP A 228 12.76 -3.37 2.18
C ASP A 228 11.74 -2.53 1.40
N ALA A 229 11.87 -1.20 1.40
CA ALA A 229 10.97 -0.30 0.68
C ALA A 229 10.98 -0.54 -0.85
N TYR A 230 12.15 -0.75 -1.47
CA TYR A 230 12.24 -1.04 -2.90
C TYR A 230 11.65 -2.43 -3.24
N HIS A 231 11.80 -3.40 -2.35
CA HIS A 231 11.21 -4.72 -2.57
C HIS A 231 9.69 -4.71 -2.43
N LEU A 232 9.08 -3.79 -1.67
CA LEU A 232 7.65 -3.56 -1.72
C LEU A 232 7.19 -3.18 -3.15
N PHE A 233 7.97 -2.35 -3.85
CA PHE A 233 7.69 -2.02 -5.26
C PHE A 233 7.70 -3.28 -6.12
N LEU A 234 8.79 -4.05 -6.11
CA LEU A 234 8.91 -5.28 -6.91
C LEU A 234 7.81 -6.29 -6.60
N LEU A 235 7.52 -6.49 -5.31
CA LEU A 235 6.53 -7.45 -4.86
C LEU A 235 5.11 -7.01 -5.21
N SER A 236 4.80 -5.72 -5.15
CA SER A 236 3.48 -5.19 -5.53
C SER A 236 3.13 -5.51 -6.98
N GLN A 237 4.09 -5.36 -7.91
CA GLN A 237 3.91 -5.67 -9.33
C GLN A 237 3.52 -7.14 -9.56
N LYS A 238 4.06 -8.05 -8.75
CA LYS A 238 3.76 -9.49 -8.82
C LYS A 238 2.45 -9.84 -8.13
N LEU A 239 2.28 -9.45 -6.86
CA LEU A 239 1.12 -9.81 -6.05
C LEU A 239 -0.17 -9.20 -6.57
N LEU A 240 -0.16 -7.93 -6.96
CA LEU A 240 -1.38 -7.23 -7.36
C LEU A 240 -1.83 -7.70 -8.75
N ARG A 241 -0.90 -8.02 -9.64
CA ARG A 241 -1.21 -8.70 -10.90
C ARG A 241 -1.78 -10.10 -10.67
N ALA A 242 -1.18 -10.90 -9.80
CA ALA A 242 -1.71 -12.22 -9.45
C ALA A 242 -3.12 -12.12 -8.83
N LYS A 243 -3.34 -11.15 -7.94
CA LYS A 243 -4.65 -10.89 -7.33
C LYS A 243 -5.70 -10.50 -8.37
N ALA A 244 -5.33 -9.66 -9.33
CA ALA A 244 -6.21 -9.23 -10.41
C ALA A 244 -6.67 -10.39 -11.30
N LEU A 245 -5.82 -11.38 -11.55
CA LEU A 245 -6.13 -12.54 -12.40
C LEU A 245 -7.12 -13.52 -11.76
N VAL A 246 -7.19 -13.57 -10.42
CA VAL A 246 -8.06 -14.49 -9.68
C VAL A 246 -9.30 -13.82 -9.07
N SER A 247 -9.56 -12.56 -9.43
CA SER A 247 -10.71 -11.77 -8.95
C SER A 247 -11.76 -11.58 -10.04
#